data_AF-A0A3N5E5H3-F1
#
_entry.id   AF-A0A3N5E5H3-F1
#
_cell.length_a   1.000
_cell.length_b   1.000
_cell.length_c   1.000
_cell.angle_alpha   90.00
_cell.angle_beta   90.00
_cell.angle_gamma   90.00
#
_symmetry.space_group_name_H-M   'P 1'
#
loop_
_entity.id
_entity.type
_entity.pdbx_description
1 polymer ?
#
loop_
_entity_poly.entity_id
_entity_poly.type
_entity_poly.pdbx_seq_one_letter_code
_entity_poly.pdbx_strand_id
1 'polypeptide(L)'
;MLIAIVVAVLAAAPQSDEDRLKKLEERVTKQQEEIDALKKTKKKEGEISGSLADGLRFRNEDGSIDIHVGGRIQEHYRNTFNRPDSTRTTPDTFFLRAGRIKVDGTFYREFGFQVEMDMSSSATGSVAALQTTFVEWKPQPEFRFMAGQFKAPMSQERLRSRLFSDFIEDDMLTRFVPGYDIGLQVYGLIGDVFGYQAALINGRSHLDNAGRSRNDDNDTKEFVARLTLSPLKGLRFGVSGSITRTTNVPITATGATASPTNFDLITPELGVTIFDPANTAVAV
;
A
#
# COMPACT_ATOMS: atom_id res chain seq x y z
N MET A 1 -11.75 -69.62 48.95
CA MET A 1 -11.76 -68.56 47.92
C MET A 1 -11.39 -69.22 46.59
N LEU A 2 -12.39 -69.36 45.69
CA LEU A 2 -12.36 -69.75 44.25
C LEU A 2 -11.30 -70.79 43.80
N ILE A 3 -11.61 -72.07 43.54
CA ILE A 3 -12.38 -72.66 42.41
C ILE A 3 -11.91 -72.21 41.02
N ALA A 4 -11.16 -73.11 40.38
CA ALA A 4 -10.83 -73.14 38.97
C ALA A 4 -12.04 -73.60 38.13
N ILE A 5 -12.37 -72.86 37.07
CA ILE A 5 -13.36 -73.23 36.04
C ILE A 5 -12.81 -72.88 34.65
N VAL A 6 -12.52 -73.95 33.91
CA VAL A 6 -12.91 -74.23 32.51
C VAL A 6 -12.27 -73.45 31.35
N VAL A 7 -11.48 -74.23 30.62
CA VAL A 7 -11.16 -74.20 29.19
C VAL A 7 -12.31 -73.66 28.31
N ALA A 8 -12.02 -72.64 27.50
CA ALA A 8 -12.66 -72.43 26.21
C ALA A 8 -11.61 -71.94 25.20
N VAL A 9 -10.88 -72.90 24.62
CA VAL A 9 -10.23 -72.71 23.33
C VAL A 9 -11.35 -72.56 22.30
N LEU A 10 -11.55 -71.35 21.78
CA LEU A 10 -12.38 -71.11 20.61
C LEU A 10 -11.59 -70.26 19.60
N ALA A 11 -10.86 -70.98 18.75
CA ALA A 11 -10.47 -70.63 17.38
C ALA A 11 -10.13 -69.16 17.07
N ALA A 12 -8.89 -68.75 17.35
CA ALA A 12 -8.20 -67.83 16.47
C ALA A 12 -7.18 -68.65 15.69
N ALA A 13 -7.41 -68.83 14.38
CA ALA A 13 -6.46 -69.52 13.50
C ALA A 13 -5.04 -68.96 13.72
N PRO A 14 -3.98 -69.80 13.68
CA PRO A 14 -2.64 -69.28 13.63
C PRO A 14 -2.52 -68.52 12.31
N GLN A 15 -2.68 -67.19 12.33
CA GLN A 15 -2.13 -66.38 11.25
C GLN A 15 -0.66 -66.73 11.25
N SER A 16 -0.19 -67.31 10.13
CA SER A 16 1.21 -67.65 9.99
C SER A 16 2.03 -66.41 10.32
N ASP A 17 3.21 -66.59 10.90
CA ASP A 17 4.09 -65.44 11.18
C ASP A 17 4.35 -64.62 9.90
N GLU A 18 4.28 -65.26 8.72
CA GLU A 18 4.29 -64.62 7.40
C GLU A 18 3.08 -63.71 7.14
N ASP A 19 1.86 -64.09 7.54
CA ASP A 19 0.65 -63.25 7.40
C ASP A 19 0.70 -62.03 8.32
N ARG A 20 1.29 -62.18 9.52
CA ARG A 20 1.56 -61.06 10.42
C ARG A 20 2.64 -60.14 9.85
N LEU A 21 3.71 -60.72 9.31
CA LEU A 21 4.81 -59.98 8.72
C LEU A 21 4.33 -59.14 7.52
N LYS A 22 3.54 -59.73 6.62
CA LYS A 22 2.93 -59.00 5.49
C LYS A 22 2.05 -57.84 5.95
N LYS A 23 1.20 -58.05 6.97
CA LYS A 23 0.36 -56.97 7.52
C LYS A 23 1.18 -55.87 8.19
N LEU A 24 2.30 -56.22 8.82
CA LEU A 24 3.22 -55.26 9.41
C LEU A 24 3.96 -54.46 8.33
N GLU A 25 4.42 -55.11 7.27
CA GLU A 25 5.06 -54.46 6.11
C GLU A 25 4.11 -53.50 5.39
N GLU A 26 2.86 -53.92 5.15
CA GLU A 26 1.80 -53.05 4.61
C GLU A 26 1.51 -51.84 5.52
N ARG A 27 1.55 -52.04 6.85
CA ARG A 27 1.30 -50.96 7.80
C ARG A 27 2.47 -49.97 7.85
N VAL A 28 3.71 -50.46 7.80
CA VAL A 28 4.93 -49.63 7.78
C VAL A 28 5.00 -48.83 6.48
N THR A 29 4.70 -49.45 5.33
CA THR A 29 4.65 -48.74 4.04
C THR A 29 3.58 -47.67 4.03
N LYS A 30 2.36 -47.98 4.48
CA LYS A 30 1.28 -46.98 4.59
C LYS A 30 1.63 -45.84 5.56
N GLN A 31 2.24 -46.14 6.70
CA GLN A 31 2.71 -45.11 7.64
C GLN A 31 3.83 -44.25 7.03
N GLN A 32 4.74 -44.85 6.25
CA GLN A 32 5.81 -44.12 5.57
C GLN A 32 5.24 -43.18 4.49
N GLU A 33 4.24 -43.63 3.73
CA GLU A 33 3.50 -42.82 2.77
C GLU A 33 2.75 -41.67 3.43
N GLU A 34 2.07 -41.90 4.56
CA GLU A 34 1.41 -40.87 5.35
C GLU A 34 2.42 -39.86 5.91
N ILE A 35 3.57 -40.33 6.41
CA ILE A 35 4.66 -39.46 6.91
C ILE A 35 5.24 -38.61 5.77
N ASP A 36 5.44 -39.18 4.58
CA ASP A 36 6.00 -38.46 3.44
C ASP A 36 4.99 -37.47 2.82
N ALA A 37 3.69 -37.81 2.84
CA ALA A 37 2.62 -36.88 2.53
C ALA A 37 2.57 -35.73 3.55
N LEU A 38 2.59 -36.03 4.85
CA LEU A 38 2.61 -35.03 5.92
C LEU A 38 3.88 -34.17 5.88
N LYS A 39 5.05 -34.72 5.55
CA LYS A 39 6.30 -33.96 5.36
C LYS A 39 6.23 -33.05 4.15
N LYS A 40 5.63 -33.49 3.03
CA LYS A 40 5.39 -32.64 1.86
C LYS A 40 4.40 -31.52 2.16
N THR A 41 3.34 -31.78 2.92
CA THR A 41 2.37 -30.75 3.34
C THR A 41 2.99 -29.78 4.34
N LYS A 42 3.72 -30.29 5.35
CA LYS A 42 4.42 -29.46 6.35
C LYS A 42 5.60 -28.66 5.79
N LYS A 43 6.31 -29.15 4.77
CA LYS A 43 7.34 -28.33 4.08
C LYS A 43 6.70 -27.16 3.32
N LYS A 44 5.53 -27.38 2.73
CA LYS A 44 4.77 -26.33 2.02
C LYS A 44 4.16 -25.30 2.97
N GLU A 45 3.83 -25.68 4.19
CA GLU A 45 3.34 -24.78 5.24
C GLU A 45 4.53 -24.15 6.00
N GLY A 46 4.96 -22.97 5.58
CA GLY A 46 5.80 -22.08 6.39
C GLY A 46 7.24 -21.85 5.91
N GLU A 47 7.64 -22.35 4.75
CA GLU A 47 8.93 -21.97 4.15
C GLU A 47 8.84 -20.54 3.57
N ILE A 48 9.66 -19.63 4.11
CA ILE A 48 9.78 -18.23 3.63
C ILE A 48 11.01 -18.15 2.74
N SER A 49 10.80 -17.80 1.47
CA SER A 49 11.84 -17.50 0.49
C SER A 49 12.21 -16.01 0.52
N GLY A 50 13.48 -15.70 0.24
CA GLY A 50 13.99 -14.33 0.15
C GLY A 50 14.51 -14.01 -1.26
N SER A 51 14.31 -12.78 -1.75
CA SER A 51 14.86 -12.28 -3.01
C SER A 51 15.45 -10.88 -2.85
N LEU A 52 16.46 -10.57 -3.67
CA LEU A 52 17.09 -9.25 -3.79
C LEU A 52 16.86 -8.59 -5.17
N ALA A 53 16.10 -9.23 -6.06
CA ALA A 53 15.93 -8.76 -7.44
C ALA A 53 15.15 -7.44 -7.54
N ASP A 54 14.28 -7.15 -6.56
CA ASP A 54 13.44 -5.96 -6.51
C ASP A 54 13.38 -5.43 -5.07
N GLY A 55 14.57 -5.14 -4.53
CA GLY A 55 14.75 -4.90 -3.09
C GLY A 55 14.68 -6.20 -2.28
N LEU A 56 14.60 -6.06 -0.95
CA LEU A 56 14.57 -7.21 -0.04
C LEU A 56 13.12 -7.68 0.10
N ARG A 57 12.78 -8.81 -0.52
CA ARG A 57 11.44 -9.41 -0.48
C ARG A 57 11.47 -10.74 0.24
N PHE A 58 10.51 -10.96 1.14
CA PHE A 58 10.26 -12.22 1.82
C PHE A 58 8.87 -12.72 1.47
N ARG A 59 8.77 -13.95 0.96
CA ARG A 59 7.49 -14.52 0.53
C ARG A 59 7.43 -16.00 0.83
N ASN A 60 6.28 -16.47 1.30
CA ASN A 60 6.02 -17.90 1.45
C ASN A 60 5.48 -18.54 0.16
N GLU A 61 5.62 -19.86 0.04
CA GLU A 61 5.23 -20.59 -1.18
C GLU A 61 3.75 -20.43 -1.54
N ASP A 62 2.87 -20.41 -0.54
CA ASP A 62 1.43 -20.25 -0.72
C ASP A 62 1.01 -18.79 -1.01
N GLY A 63 1.93 -17.83 -0.92
CA GLY A 63 1.67 -16.40 -1.12
C GLY A 63 0.72 -15.77 -0.10
N SER A 64 0.49 -16.42 1.06
CA SER A 64 -0.28 -15.81 2.15
C SER A 64 0.49 -14.71 2.89
N ILE A 65 1.82 -14.72 2.82
CA ILE A 65 2.71 -13.70 3.35
C ILE A 65 3.65 -13.23 2.24
N ASP A 66 3.66 -11.93 1.99
CA ASP A 66 4.56 -11.27 1.06
C ASP A 66 4.97 -9.94 1.67
N ILE A 67 6.25 -9.76 1.98
CA ILE A 67 6.79 -8.57 2.63
C ILE A 67 7.93 -8.03 1.77
N HIS A 68 7.94 -6.72 1.57
CA HIS A 68 8.91 -6.00 0.77
C HIS A 68 9.53 -4.90 1.59
N VAL A 69 10.85 -4.80 1.52
CA VAL A 69 11.63 -3.67 2.00
C VAL A 69 12.34 -3.05 0.80
N GLY A 70 12.03 -1.80 0.55
CA GLY A 70 12.57 -1.05 -0.57
C GLY A 70 12.69 0.43 -0.25
N GLY A 71 12.90 1.22 -1.28
CA GLY A 71 13.09 2.65 -1.10
C GLY A 71 13.56 3.34 -2.36
N ARG A 72 13.87 4.62 -2.24
CA ARG A 72 14.49 5.40 -3.31
C ARG A 72 15.24 6.59 -2.75
N ILE A 73 16.26 7.01 -3.48
CA ILE A 73 16.95 8.28 -3.27
C ILE A 73 16.85 9.11 -4.55
N GLN A 74 16.58 10.40 -4.39
CA GLN A 74 16.54 11.38 -5.47
C GLN A 74 17.30 12.62 -5.00
N GLU A 75 18.43 12.89 -5.64
CA GLU A 75 19.24 14.08 -5.40
C GLU A 75 19.14 15.01 -6.60
N HIS A 76 18.80 16.27 -6.35
CA HIS A 76 18.63 17.29 -7.37
C HIS A 76 19.61 18.44 -7.13
N TYR A 77 20.06 19.07 -8.21
CA TYR A 77 20.69 20.39 -8.19
C TYR A 77 19.73 21.41 -8.79
N ARG A 78 19.48 22.51 -8.06
CA ARG A 78 18.66 23.63 -8.53
C ARG A 78 19.53 24.85 -8.77
N ASN A 79 19.39 25.46 -9.94
CA ASN A 79 19.94 26.77 -10.26
C ASN A 79 18.80 27.68 -10.78
N THR A 80 18.75 28.93 -10.31
CA THR A 80 17.75 29.91 -10.78
C THR A 80 18.44 31.06 -11.50
N PHE A 81 18.21 31.14 -12.82
CA PHE A 81 18.79 32.16 -13.69
C PHE A 81 18.21 33.55 -13.45
N ASN A 82 19.03 34.59 -13.65
CA ASN A 82 18.63 36.01 -13.70
C ASN A 82 17.82 36.52 -12.49
N ARG A 83 18.16 36.08 -11.28
CA ARG A 83 17.49 36.54 -10.04
C ARG A 83 18.13 37.83 -9.47
N PRO A 84 17.34 38.79 -8.95
CA PRO A 84 17.86 39.94 -8.21
C PRO A 84 18.59 39.52 -6.93
N ASP A 85 19.70 40.19 -6.59
CA ASP A 85 20.49 39.88 -5.39
C ASP A 85 19.71 40.09 -4.07
N SER A 86 18.69 40.94 -4.08
CA SER A 86 17.86 41.24 -2.91
C SER A 86 16.82 40.15 -2.56
N THR A 87 16.62 39.14 -3.41
CA THR A 87 15.57 38.10 -3.24
C THR A 87 16.13 36.68 -3.14
N ARG A 88 17.29 36.49 -2.50
CA ARG A 88 17.92 35.16 -2.31
C ARG A 88 17.20 34.26 -1.28
N THR A 89 15.88 34.17 -1.31
CA THR A 89 15.07 33.25 -0.48
C THR A 89 15.14 31.80 -0.96
N THR A 90 15.66 31.55 -2.16
CA THR A 90 15.91 30.21 -2.73
C THR A 90 17.31 30.18 -3.38
N PRO A 91 18.37 29.88 -2.60
CA PRO A 91 19.73 29.78 -3.14
C PRO A 91 19.86 28.59 -4.10
N ASP A 92 20.88 28.63 -4.95
CA ASP A 92 21.26 27.45 -5.74
C ASP A 92 21.80 26.39 -4.80
N THR A 93 21.32 25.16 -4.92
CA THR A 93 21.59 24.13 -3.92
C THR A 93 21.50 22.74 -4.53
N PHE A 94 22.35 21.85 -4.02
CA PHE A 94 22.07 20.42 -4.01
C PHE A 94 21.08 20.12 -2.90
N PHE A 95 20.14 19.23 -3.15
CA PHE A 95 19.15 18.85 -2.15
C PHE A 95 18.62 17.44 -2.42
N LEU A 96 18.28 16.74 -1.36
CA LEU A 96 17.58 15.46 -1.43
C LEU A 96 16.09 15.72 -1.61
N ARG A 97 15.60 15.49 -2.83
CA ARG A 97 14.19 15.60 -3.17
C ARG A 97 13.35 14.49 -2.56
N ALA A 98 13.94 13.30 -2.42
CA ALA A 98 13.35 12.16 -1.74
C ALA A 98 14.46 11.29 -1.17
N GLY A 99 14.36 10.92 0.11
CA GLY A 99 15.18 9.88 0.73
C GLY A 99 14.25 8.93 1.44
N ARG A 100 13.72 7.93 0.73
CA ARG A 100 12.59 7.12 1.21
C ARG A 100 12.98 5.70 1.47
N ILE A 101 12.51 5.19 2.61
CA ILE A 101 12.55 3.78 2.97
C ILE A 101 11.10 3.34 3.14
N LYS A 102 10.75 2.23 2.50
CA LYS A 102 9.41 1.67 2.47
C LYS A 102 9.46 0.22 2.94
N VAL A 103 8.52 -0.14 3.81
CA VAL A 103 8.18 -1.51 4.15
C VAL A 103 6.71 -1.70 3.83
N ASP A 104 6.39 -2.65 2.99
CA ASP A 104 5.01 -3.00 2.64
C ASP A 104 4.85 -4.50 2.56
N GLY A 105 3.60 -4.95 2.55
CA GLY A 105 3.33 -6.37 2.44
C GLY A 105 1.88 -6.73 2.53
N THR A 106 1.61 -8.02 2.47
CA THR A 106 0.28 -8.62 2.60
C THR A 106 0.35 -9.86 3.50
N PHE A 107 -0.64 -10.00 4.39
CA PHE A 107 -0.89 -11.14 5.25
C PHE A 107 -2.24 -11.77 4.91
N TYR A 108 -2.32 -13.09 4.97
CA TYR A 108 -3.50 -13.89 4.62
C TYR A 108 -4.11 -13.55 3.26
N ARG A 109 -3.30 -13.05 2.31
CA ARG A 109 -3.70 -12.55 0.98
C ARG A 109 -4.64 -11.33 0.98
N GLU A 110 -5.35 -11.05 2.07
CA GLU A 110 -6.38 -10.01 2.13
C GLU A 110 -5.93 -8.76 2.89
N PHE A 111 -5.01 -8.87 3.85
CA PHE A 111 -4.62 -7.74 4.70
C PHE A 111 -3.29 -7.16 4.25
N GLY A 112 -3.32 -5.96 3.66
CA GLY A 112 -2.12 -5.25 3.26
C GLY A 112 -1.69 -4.22 4.30
N PHE A 113 -0.43 -3.81 4.24
CA PHE A 113 0.07 -2.67 4.98
C PHE A 113 1.19 -1.98 4.20
N GLN A 114 1.43 -0.70 4.51
CA GLN A 114 2.58 0.04 4.01
C GLN A 114 3.02 1.08 5.04
N VAL A 115 4.33 1.17 5.26
CA VAL A 115 4.99 2.21 6.02
C VAL A 115 6.11 2.78 5.15
N GLU A 116 6.05 4.06 4.84
CA GLU A 116 7.09 4.77 4.08
C GLU A 116 7.54 5.99 4.88
N MET A 117 8.84 6.08 5.16
CA MET A 117 9.47 7.25 5.76
C MET A 117 10.14 8.08 4.67
N ASP A 118 10.07 9.41 4.77
CA ASP A 118 10.75 10.35 3.87
C ASP A 118 11.72 11.22 4.68
N MET A 119 13.00 11.14 4.33
CA MET A 119 14.13 11.85 4.92
C MET A 119 14.72 12.88 3.93
N SER A 120 13.87 13.44 3.06
CA SER A 120 14.24 14.54 2.17
C SER A 120 14.74 15.77 2.93
N SER A 121 15.61 16.53 2.28
CA SER A 121 16.12 17.78 2.82
C SER A 121 15.08 18.90 2.70
N SER A 122 15.00 19.76 3.71
CA SER A 122 14.21 21.00 3.69
C SER A 122 15.11 22.20 3.96
N ALA A 123 14.70 23.39 3.49
CA ALA A 123 15.39 24.65 3.73
C ALA A 123 15.52 25.00 5.22
N THR A 124 14.62 24.46 6.06
CA THR A 124 14.63 24.65 7.52
C THR A 124 15.28 23.50 8.29
N GLY A 125 15.95 22.57 7.59
CA GLY A 125 16.54 21.34 8.15
C GLY A 125 15.71 20.08 7.85
N SER A 126 16.33 18.91 7.96
CA SER A 126 15.68 17.62 7.66
C SER A 126 14.55 17.31 8.65
N VAL A 127 13.34 17.09 8.14
CA VAL A 127 12.21 16.57 8.93
C VAL A 127 11.91 15.19 8.38
N ALA A 128 12.44 14.15 9.04
CA ALA A 128 11.99 12.79 8.76
C ALA A 128 10.49 12.72 9.08
N ALA A 129 9.69 12.36 8.08
CA ALA A 129 8.24 12.29 8.23
C ALA A 129 7.71 10.97 7.70
N LEU A 130 6.59 10.51 8.25
CA LEU A 130 5.84 9.43 7.63
C LEU A 130 5.23 9.98 6.35
N GLN A 131 5.56 9.36 5.22
CA GLN A 131 4.98 9.67 3.92
C GLN A 131 3.66 8.94 3.74
N THR A 132 3.64 7.64 4.04
CA THR A 132 2.44 6.80 4.08
C THR A 132 2.54 5.84 5.24
N THR A 133 1.43 5.59 5.91
CA THR A 133 1.32 4.60 6.97
C THR A 133 -0.11 4.13 7.02
N PHE A 134 -0.42 3.02 6.36
CA PHE A 134 -1.79 2.52 6.29
C PHE A 134 -1.84 1.00 6.39
N VAL A 135 -3.03 0.52 6.76
CA VAL A 135 -3.45 -0.86 6.60
C VAL A 135 -4.60 -0.91 5.60
N GLU A 136 -4.72 -2.02 4.91
CA GLU A 136 -5.80 -2.25 3.96
C GLU A 136 -6.39 -3.65 4.12
N TRP A 137 -7.69 -3.76 3.85
CA TRP A 137 -8.40 -5.03 3.75
C TRP A 137 -8.96 -5.16 2.34
N LYS A 138 -8.60 -6.24 1.66
CA LYS A 138 -8.83 -6.50 0.24
C LYS A 138 -9.56 -7.82 0.03
N PRO A 139 -10.82 -7.96 0.48
CA PRO A 139 -11.57 -9.21 0.34
C PRO A 139 -11.81 -9.56 -1.14
N GLN A 140 -11.98 -8.55 -2.01
CA GLN A 140 -12.14 -8.73 -3.45
C GLN A 140 -11.65 -7.49 -4.23
N PRO A 141 -11.32 -7.61 -5.53
CA PRO A 141 -10.88 -6.48 -6.35
C PRO A 141 -11.87 -5.31 -6.41
N GLU A 142 -13.16 -5.60 -6.33
CA GLU A 142 -14.27 -4.65 -6.46
C GLU A 142 -14.51 -3.87 -5.17
N PHE A 143 -13.97 -4.32 -4.04
CA PHE A 143 -14.26 -3.73 -2.73
C PHE A 143 -13.08 -3.89 -1.78
N ARG A 144 -12.39 -2.79 -1.53
CA ARG A 144 -11.22 -2.70 -0.67
C ARG A 144 -11.37 -1.51 0.27
N PHE A 145 -10.84 -1.66 1.48
CA PHE A 145 -10.80 -0.62 2.49
C PHE A 145 -9.38 -0.30 2.86
N MET A 146 -9.12 0.97 3.13
CA MET A 146 -7.83 1.46 3.57
C MET A 146 -8.02 2.44 4.73
N ALA A 147 -7.18 2.33 5.75
CA ALA A 147 -7.20 3.21 6.91
C ALA A 147 -5.77 3.61 7.28
N GLY A 148 -5.57 4.90 7.55
CA GLY A 148 -4.27 5.47 7.92
C GLY A 148 -3.91 6.66 7.05
N GLN A 149 -2.62 6.87 6.81
CA GLN A 149 -2.09 7.95 5.99
C GLN A 149 -1.76 7.47 4.57
N PHE A 150 -2.44 8.02 3.58
CA PHE A 150 -2.32 7.65 2.17
C PHE A 150 -2.46 8.87 1.26
N LYS A 151 -2.24 8.71 -0.04
CA LYS A 151 -2.54 9.76 -1.03
C LYS A 151 -4.04 9.84 -1.23
N ALA A 152 -4.63 11.02 -1.04
CA ALA A 152 -6.01 11.27 -1.42
C ALA A 152 -6.23 10.88 -2.90
N PRO A 153 -7.41 10.31 -3.25
CA PRO A 153 -7.71 9.83 -4.60
C PRO A 153 -7.98 10.98 -5.58
N MET A 154 -7.03 11.91 -5.72
CA MET A 154 -7.14 13.08 -6.57
C MET A 154 -5.81 13.32 -7.28
N SER A 155 -5.89 13.93 -8.46
CA SER A 155 -4.77 14.12 -9.38
C SER A 155 -4.15 12.89 -9.97
N GLN A 156 -4.27 12.79 -11.30
CA GLN A 156 -3.64 11.71 -12.05
C GLN A 156 -2.12 11.76 -11.90
N GLU A 157 -1.55 12.96 -11.95
CA GLU A 157 -0.12 13.19 -11.79
C GLU A 157 0.34 12.85 -10.36
N ARG A 158 -0.39 13.31 -9.35
CA ARG A 158 -0.03 13.02 -7.94
C ARG A 158 -0.18 11.56 -7.57
N LEU A 159 -1.19 10.86 -8.11
CA LEU A 159 -1.38 9.44 -7.85
C LEU A 159 -0.25 8.61 -8.47
N ARG A 160 0.24 9.00 -9.65
CA ARG A 160 1.40 8.35 -10.29
C ARG A 160 2.65 8.43 -9.40
N SER A 161 3.52 7.43 -9.52
CA SER A 161 4.84 7.51 -8.89
C SER A 161 5.70 8.51 -9.64
N ARG A 162 6.34 9.42 -8.90
CA ARG A 162 7.30 10.40 -9.45
C ARG A 162 8.50 9.77 -10.15
N LEU A 163 8.82 8.50 -9.89
CA LEU A 163 9.87 7.79 -10.63
C LEU A 163 9.51 7.57 -12.11
N PHE A 164 8.21 7.63 -12.43
CA PHE A 164 7.67 7.43 -13.77
C PHE A 164 6.92 8.68 -14.26
N SER A 165 7.25 9.85 -13.70
CA SER A 165 6.77 11.12 -14.23
C SER A 165 7.65 11.55 -15.40
N ASP A 166 7.05 12.19 -16.40
CA ASP A 166 7.79 12.69 -17.57
C ASP A 166 8.61 13.95 -17.21
N PHE A 167 8.18 14.68 -16.19
CA PHE A 167 8.83 15.89 -15.68
C PHE A 167 9.49 15.68 -14.32
N ILE A 168 10.50 16.51 -14.02
CA ILE A 168 11.26 16.47 -12.76
C ILE A 168 10.38 16.87 -11.55
N GLU A 169 9.42 17.76 -11.76
CA GLU A 169 8.46 18.21 -10.76
C GLU A 169 7.04 18.10 -11.31
N ASP A 170 6.07 17.97 -10.40
CA ASP A 170 4.65 17.90 -10.74
C ASP A 170 4.16 19.28 -11.21
N ASP A 171 3.06 19.33 -11.96
CA ASP A 171 2.43 20.57 -12.41
C ASP A 171 2.06 21.48 -11.22
N MET A 172 2.15 22.80 -11.43
CA MET A 172 1.87 23.77 -10.37
C MET A 172 0.44 23.65 -9.82
N LEU A 173 -0.53 23.20 -10.61
CA LEU A 173 -1.91 23.03 -10.19
C LEU A 173 -2.06 21.90 -9.15
N THR A 174 -1.14 20.93 -9.13
CA THR A 174 -1.11 19.87 -8.11
C THR A 174 -0.88 20.38 -6.70
N ARG A 175 -0.49 21.65 -6.54
CA ARG A 175 -0.40 22.33 -5.24
C ARG A 175 -1.76 22.72 -4.67
N PHE A 176 -2.84 22.68 -5.44
CA PHE A 176 -4.19 23.07 -4.99
C PHE A 176 -5.14 21.90 -4.81
N VAL A 177 -4.68 20.68 -5.11
CA VAL A 177 -5.46 19.46 -4.93
C VAL A 177 -5.01 18.73 -3.66
N PRO A 178 -5.89 17.96 -3.00
CA PRO A 178 -5.54 17.10 -1.89
C PRO A 178 -4.33 16.20 -2.18
N GLY A 179 -3.46 16.11 -1.17
CA GLY A 179 -2.23 15.34 -1.20
C GLY A 179 -2.28 14.13 -0.30
N TYR A 180 -1.21 13.93 0.47
CA TYR A 180 -1.19 12.89 1.51
C TYR A 180 -1.91 13.40 2.76
N ASP A 181 -2.79 12.57 3.31
CA ASP A 181 -3.57 12.87 4.50
C ASP A 181 -3.94 11.59 5.26
N ILE A 182 -4.38 11.75 6.50
CA ILE A 182 -4.88 10.67 7.35
C ILE A 182 -6.39 10.56 7.18
N GLY A 183 -6.89 9.34 7.00
CA GLY A 183 -8.31 9.08 6.92
C GLY A 183 -8.68 7.64 6.62
N LEU A 184 -9.82 7.48 5.97
CA LEU A 184 -10.39 6.22 5.51
C LEU A 184 -10.68 6.32 4.01
N GLN A 185 -10.47 5.23 3.29
CA GLN A 185 -10.80 5.14 1.88
C GLN A 185 -11.47 3.79 1.57
N VAL A 186 -12.49 3.84 0.74
CA VAL A 186 -13.06 2.67 0.06
C VAL A 186 -12.79 2.80 -1.44
N TYR A 187 -12.40 1.70 -2.06
CA TYR A 187 -12.10 1.69 -3.49
C TYR A 187 -12.27 0.32 -4.12
N GLY A 188 -12.40 0.30 -5.43
CA GLY A 188 -12.56 -0.95 -6.17
C GLY A 188 -12.38 -0.78 -7.67
N LEU A 189 -12.18 -1.91 -8.33
CA LEU A 189 -12.08 -2.04 -9.78
C LEU A 189 -13.08 -3.10 -10.25
N ILE A 190 -14.00 -2.71 -11.11
CA ILE A 190 -15.06 -3.56 -11.66
C ILE A 190 -14.67 -3.95 -13.09
N GLY A 191 -14.45 -5.26 -13.29
CA GLY A 191 -14.17 -5.85 -14.60
C GLY A 191 -12.97 -5.24 -15.33
N ASP A 192 -11.94 -4.79 -14.59
CA ASP A 192 -10.73 -4.11 -15.09
C ASP A 192 -10.96 -2.81 -15.90
N VAL A 193 -12.21 -2.34 -15.98
CA VAL A 193 -12.60 -1.20 -16.82
C VAL A 193 -13.01 -0.01 -15.97
N PHE A 194 -13.80 -0.22 -14.93
CA PHE A 194 -14.38 0.86 -14.13
C PHE A 194 -13.81 0.86 -12.71
N GLY A 195 -13.06 1.91 -12.37
CA GLY A 195 -12.51 2.09 -11.03
C GLY A 195 -13.21 3.21 -10.29
N TYR A 196 -13.45 3.03 -9.00
CA TYR A 196 -13.99 4.06 -8.12
C TYR A 196 -13.19 4.15 -6.82
N GLN A 197 -13.11 5.35 -6.26
CA GLN A 197 -12.44 5.65 -5.00
C GLN A 197 -13.24 6.73 -4.27
N ALA A 198 -13.45 6.55 -2.97
CA ALA A 198 -14.03 7.56 -2.10
C ALA A 198 -13.27 7.56 -0.77
N ALA A 199 -12.87 8.74 -0.31
CA ALA A 199 -12.09 8.91 0.90
C ALA A 199 -12.68 10.03 1.78
N LEU A 200 -12.58 9.83 3.10
CA LEU A 200 -12.86 10.83 4.11
C LEU A 200 -11.55 11.07 4.89
N ILE A 201 -11.01 12.28 4.81
CA ILE A 201 -9.69 12.65 5.35
C ILE A 201 -9.79 13.91 6.22
N ASN A 202 -8.71 14.23 6.95
CA ASN A 202 -8.68 15.41 7.83
C ASN A 202 -8.69 16.75 7.08
N GLY A 203 -8.37 16.78 5.78
CA GLY A 203 -8.59 17.97 4.93
C GLY A 203 -7.51 19.05 5.07
N ARG A 204 -6.29 18.67 5.43
CA ARG A 204 -5.12 19.57 5.52
C ARG A 204 -4.15 19.43 4.36
N SER A 205 -4.51 18.61 3.36
CA SER A 205 -3.57 18.13 2.36
C SER A 205 -3.41 19.01 1.12
N HIS A 206 -4.23 20.05 0.92
CA HIS A 206 -4.12 21.00 -0.20
C HIS A 206 -2.91 21.93 -0.13
N LEU A 207 -2.11 21.90 0.93
CA LEU A 207 -0.90 22.73 1.05
C LEU A 207 0.33 21.84 1.10
N ASP A 208 0.81 21.40 -0.07
CA ASP A 208 2.03 20.58 -0.25
C ASP A 208 2.22 19.48 0.81
N ASN A 209 1.22 18.61 0.96
CA ASN A 209 1.25 17.49 1.89
C ASN A 209 1.29 17.89 3.39
N ALA A 210 0.72 19.04 3.75
CA ALA A 210 0.59 19.49 5.15
C ALA A 210 -0.32 18.60 6.01
N GLY A 211 -1.06 17.66 5.43
CA GLY A 211 -1.81 16.63 6.13
C GLY A 211 -0.97 15.43 6.61
N ARG A 212 0.29 15.30 6.18
CA ARG A 212 1.16 14.20 6.63
C ARG A 212 1.57 14.38 8.08
N SER A 213 1.56 13.27 8.83
CA SER A 213 2.04 13.17 10.21
C SER A 213 1.40 14.21 11.14
N ARG A 214 0.14 14.60 10.85
CA ARG A 214 -0.54 15.70 11.51
C ARG A 214 -1.93 15.26 11.95
N ASN A 215 -2.20 15.42 13.24
CA ASN A 215 -3.55 15.27 13.77
C ASN A 215 -4.44 16.40 13.25
N ASP A 216 -5.73 16.10 13.15
CA ASP A 216 -6.73 17.12 12.90
C ASP A 216 -6.70 18.20 14.00
N ASP A 217 -6.92 19.43 13.59
CA ASP A 217 -6.88 20.64 14.41
C ASP A 217 -8.08 21.58 14.15
N ASN A 218 -9.05 21.16 13.32
CA ASN A 218 -10.22 21.96 13.00
C ASN A 218 -11.54 21.16 12.91
N ASP A 219 -11.51 19.87 13.25
CA ASP A 219 -12.61 18.88 13.30
C ASP A 219 -13.31 18.59 11.96
N THR A 220 -13.15 19.47 10.97
CA THR A 220 -13.73 19.34 9.65
C THR A 220 -13.08 18.20 8.88
N LYS A 221 -13.87 17.52 8.05
CA LYS A 221 -13.37 16.46 7.18
C LYS A 221 -13.52 16.88 5.74
N GLU A 222 -12.56 16.44 4.94
CA GLU A 222 -12.63 16.54 3.51
C GLU A 222 -13.10 15.22 2.92
N PHE A 223 -14.10 15.31 2.04
CA PHE A 223 -14.52 14.19 1.22
C PHE A 223 -13.86 14.31 -0.16
N VAL A 224 -13.24 13.22 -0.62
CA VAL A 224 -12.60 13.13 -1.93
C VAL A 224 -13.16 11.93 -2.68
N ALA A 225 -13.55 12.12 -3.92
CA ALA A 225 -14.05 11.03 -4.76
C ALA A 225 -13.43 11.05 -6.15
N ARG A 226 -13.30 9.86 -6.73
CA ARG A 226 -12.76 9.66 -8.07
C ARG A 226 -13.42 8.50 -8.77
N LEU A 227 -13.71 8.71 -10.05
CA LEU A 227 -14.17 7.68 -10.98
C LEU A 227 -13.17 7.58 -12.13
N THR A 228 -12.92 6.37 -12.59
CA THR A 228 -12.02 6.10 -13.71
C THR A 228 -12.66 5.09 -14.67
N LEU A 229 -12.44 5.31 -15.97
CA LEU A 229 -12.91 4.45 -17.04
C LEU A 229 -11.74 4.11 -17.96
N SER A 230 -11.46 2.82 -18.13
CA SER A 230 -10.40 2.31 -19.00
C SER A 230 -11.03 1.45 -20.10
N PRO A 231 -11.60 2.05 -21.16
CA PRO A 231 -12.39 1.31 -22.16
C PRO A 231 -11.53 0.44 -23.07
N LEU A 232 -10.24 0.76 -23.19
CA LEU A 232 -9.26 0.05 -24.01
C LEU A 232 -7.98 -0.08 -23.20
N LYS A 233 -7.19 -1.12 -23.48
CA LYS A 233 -5.85 -1.23 -22.90
C LYS A 233 -5.04 0.01 -23.23
N GLY A 234 -4.45 0.61 -22.21
CA GLY A 234 -3.65 1.83 -22.30
C GLY A 234 -4.43 3.13 -22.30
N LEU A 235 -5.75 3.15 -22.53
CA LEU A 235 -6.54 4.38 -22.44
C LEU A 235 -7.30 4.44 -21.13
N ARG A 236 -7.14 5.53 -20.36
CA ARG A 236 -7.87 5.78 -19.12
C ARG A 236 -8.36 7.22 -19.05
N PHE A 237 -9.64 7.37 -18.72
CA PHE A 237 -10.26 8.62 -18.32
C PHE A 237 -10.44 8.62 -16.80
N GLY A 238 -10.32 9.78 -16.17
CA GLY A 238 -10.56 9.95 -14.75
C GLY A 238 -11.21 11.29 -14.45
N VAL A 239 -12.24 11.29 -13.61
CA VAL A 239 -12.79 12.50 -13.01
C VAL A 239 -12.67 12.36 -11.51
N SER A 240 -12.18 13.41 -10.86
CA SER A 240 -12.07 13.45 -9.41
C SER A 240 -12.48 14.81 -8.87
N GLY A 241 -12.88 14.84 -7.62
CA GLY A 241 -12.99 16.09 -6.91
C GLY A 241 -13.05 15.92 -5.41
N SER A 242 -12.91 17.04 -4.72
CA SER A 242 -13.02 17.10 -3.28
C SER A 242 -13.90 18.24 -2.81
N ILE A 243 -14.47 18.06 -1.62
CA ILE A 243 -15.23 19.08 -0.91
C ILE A 243 -14.81 19.07 0.56
N THR A 244 -14.51 20.25 1.08
CA THR A 244 -14.21 20.44 2.49
C THR A 244 -14.69 21.80 2.96
N ARG A 245 -15.03 21.88 4.24
CA ARG A 245 -15.18 23.16 4.92
C ARG A 245 -13.89 23.40 5.67
N THR A 246 -13.17 24.45 5.33
CA THR A 246 -11.94 24.81 6.01
C THR A 246 -12.29 25.78 7.13
N THR A 247 -11.97 25.44 8.39
CA THR A 247 -12.11 26.34 9.55
C THR A 247 -10.77 26.57 10.24
N ASN A 248 -10.62 27.73 10.90
CA ASN A 248 -9.45 28.13 11.67
C ASN A 248 -8.11 28.01 10.90
N VAL A 249 -8.10 28.35 9.61
CA VAL A 249 -6.87 28.36 8.81
C VAL A 249 -6.42 29.80 8.62
N PRO A 250 -5.31 30.21 9.24
CA PRO A 250 -4.74 31.51 8.95
C PRO A 250 -4.19 31.49 7.52
N ILE A 251 -4.93 32.05 6.56
CA ILE A 251 -4.34 32.53 5.31
C ILE A 251 -3.62 33.82 5.64
N THR A 252 -2.36 33.72 6.09
CA THR A 252 -1.52 34.90 6.30
C THR A 252 -1.08 35.41 4.93
N ALA A 253 -1.90 36.27 4.31
CA ALA A 253 -1.38 37.15 3.28
C ALA A 253 -0.34 38.06 3.95
N THR A 254 0.86 38.15 3.37
CA THR A 254 1.91 39.03 3.85
C THR A 254 1.35 40.46 3.92
N GLY A 255 1.14 40.98 5.14
CA GLY A 255 0.60 42.32 5.39
C GLY A 255 -0.91 42.42 5.71
N ALA A 256 -1.66 41.32 5.85
CA ALA A 256 -3.08 41.37 6.21
C ALA A 256 -3.32 41.39 7.74
N THR A 257 -4.12 42.35 8.21
CA THR A 257 -4.53 42.53 9.62
C THR A 257 -5.74 41.67 10.03
N ALA A 258 -6.40 41.02 9.07
CA ALA A 258 -7.44 40.03 9.32
C ALA A 258 -7.33 38.92 8.28
N SER A 259 -7.25 37.68 8.75
CA SER A 259 -7.20 36.49 7.90
C SER A 259 -8.57 35.83 7.91
N PRO A 260 -9.22 35.59 6.76
CA PRO A 260 -10.44 34.79 6.73
C PRO A 260 -10.10 33.39 7.23
N THR A 261 -10.71 32.99 8.35
CA THR A 261 -10.44 31.71 8.99
C THR A 261 -11.30 30.58 8.46
N ASN A 262 -12.41 30.90 7.78
CA ASN A 262 -13.41 29.94 7.34
C ASN A 262 -13.79 30.14 5.86
N PHE A 263 -13.69 29.07 5.05
CA PHE A 263 -14.15 29.04 3.66
C PHE A 263 -14.48 27.61 3.23
N ASP A 264 -15.42 27.46 2.30
CA ASP A 264 -15.69 26.17 1.66
C ASP A 264 -14.78 26.03 0.43
N LEU A 265 -14.15 24.87 0.27
CA LEU A 265 -13.27 24.55 -0.85
C LEU A 265 -13.86 23.39 -1.64
N ILE A 266 -14.00 23.59 -2.95
CA ILE A 266 -14.39 22.56 -3.92
C ILE A 266 -13.30 22.52 -4.97
N THR A 267 -12.73 21.34 -5.19
CA THR A 267 -11.64 21.16 -6.16
C THR A 267 -12.04 20.09 -7.17
N PRO A 268 -12.38 20.45 -8.42
CA PRO A 268 -12.64 19.47 -9.48
C PRO A 268 -11.41 19.22 -10.35
N GLU A 269 -11.29 18.02 -10.92
CA GLU A 269 -10.27 17.68 -11.88
C GLU A 269 -10.76 16.64 -12.91
N LEU A 270 -10.36 16.85 -14.18
CA LEU A 270 -10.47 15.88 -15.26
C LEU A 270 -9.06 15.47 -15.71
N GLY A 271 -8.77 14.17 -15.69
CA GLY A 271 -7.53 13.59 -16.17
C GLY A 271 -7.77 12.62 -17.33
N VAL A 272 -6.90 12.68 -18.34
CA VAL A 272 -6.84 11.70 -19.43
C VAL A 272 -5.45 11.11 -19.45
N THR A 273 -5.33 9.79 -19.55
CA THR A 273 -4.05 9.10 -19.64
C THR A 273 -4.06 8.12 -20.78
N ILE A 274 -3.02 8.19 -21.60
CA ILE A 274 -2.75 7.27 -22.69
C ILE A 274 -1.40 6.61 -22.36
N PHE A 275 -1.41 5.31 -22.18
CA PHE A 275 -0.23 4.46 -22.04
C PHE A 275 0.01 3.73 -23.35
N ASP A 276 1.28 3.57 -23.71
CA ASP A 276 1.68 2.65 -24.76
C ASP A 276 1.41 1.20 -24.27
N PRO A 277 0.57 0.41 -24.98
CA PRO A 277 0.26 -0.97 -24.60
C PRO A 277 1.49 -1.90 -24.56
N ALA A 278 2.65 -1.50 -25.08
CA ALA A 278 3.86 -2.31 -25.06
C ALA A 278 4.57 -2.39 -23.69
N ASN A 279 4.22 -1.54 -22.70
CA ASN A 279 5.05 -1.34 -21.49
C ASN A 279 4.30 -1.45 -20.14
N THR A 280 3.14 -2.12 -20.10
CA THR A 280 2.33 -2.24 -18.88
C THR A 280 2.79 -3.39 -17.96
N ALA A 281 3.76 -3.10 -17.10
CA ALA A 281 4.04 -3.85 -15.88
C ALA A 281 4.15 -2.89 -14.68
N VAL A 282 3.11 -2.08 -14.42
CA VAL A 282 3.01 -1.31 -13.18
C VAL A 282 1.58 -1.42 -12.67
N ALA A 283 1.43 -2.08 -11.53
CA ALA A 283 0.17 -2.35 -10.86
C ALA A 283 -0.53 -1.05 -10.41
N VAL A 284 -1.85 -1.11 -10.42
CA VAL A 284 -2.80 -0.13 -9.84
C VAL A 284 -2.58 0.00 -8.34
#